data_AF-A0A371EPF5-F1
#
_entry.id   AF-A0A371EPF5-F1
#
_cell.length_a   1.000
_cell.length_b   1.000
_cell.length_c   1.000
_cell.angle_alpha   90.00
_cell.angle_beta   90.00
_cell.angle_gamma   90.00
#
_symmetry.space_group_name_H-M   'P 1'
#
loop_
_entity.id
_entity.type
_entity.pdbx_description
1 polymer ?
#
loop_
_entity_poly.entity_id
_entity_poly.type
_entity_poly.pdbx_seq_one_letter_code
_entity_poly.pdbx_strand_id
1 'polypeptide(L)'
;MDYDQRQFQLQQLDELCLEAYENSRIYKQKVKKFHDQQILRKEFWVDQKVLLFYLRNLRSRWDGPFVITNIFPYGVVELKDEHSNSTF
;
A
#
# COMPACT_ATOMS: atom_id res chain seq x y z
N MET A 1 20.16 41.29 -23.83
CA MET A 1 19.81 41.43 -22.40
C MET A 1 18.54 40.66 -22.02
N ASP A 2 17.49 40.61 -22.85
CA ASP A 2 16.24 39.88 -22.54
C ASP A 2 16.36 38.33 -22.57
N TYR A 3 17.22 37.80 -23.45
CA TYR A 3 17.43 36.34 -23.59
C TYR A 3 18.04 35.70 -22.33
N ASP A 4 19.10 36.29 -21.77
CA ASP A 4 19.77 35.75 -20.59
C ASP A 4 18.87 35.77 -19.35
N GLN A 5 18.03 36.81 -19.23
CA GLN A 5 17.06 36.91 -18.16
C GLN A 5 15.99 35.81 -18.28
N ARG A 6 15.51 35.52 -19.50
CA ARG A 6 14.57 34.43 -19.75
C ARG A 6 15.20 33.06 -19.50
N GLN A 7 16.46 32.85 -19.89
CA GLN A 7 17.18 31.60 -19.62
C GLN A 7 17.36 31.36 -18.11
N PHE A 8 17.75 32.41 -17.38
CA PHE A 8 17.89 32.34 -15.92
C PHE A 8 16.56 32.00 -15.23
N GLN A 9 15.46 32.62 -15.64
CA GLN A 9 14.13 32.32 -15.12
C GLN A 9 13.72 30.86 -15.37
N LEU A 10 14.01 30.31 -16.56
CA LEU A 10 13.72 28.91 -16.87
C LEU A 10 14.53 27.95 -15.99
N GLN A 11 15.81 28.23 -15.80
CA GLN A 11 16.66 27.42 -14.92
C GLN A 11 16.15 27.41 -13.47
N GLN A 12 15.73 28.58 -12.95
CA GLN A 12 15.13 28.65 -11.62
C GLN A 12 13.84 27.83 -11.50
N LEU A 13 12.99 27.83 -12.54
CA LEU A 13 11.77 27.02 -12.55
C LEU A 13 12.09 25.52 -12.55
N ASP A 14 13.08 25.09 -13.34
CA ASP A 14 13.50 23.69 -13.38
C ASP A 14 14.05 23.23 -12.03
N GLU A 15 14.85 24.06 -11.36
CA GLU A 15 15.38 23.79 -10.02
C GLU A 15 14.23 23.63 -9.00
N LEU A 16 13.24 24.53 -9.03
CA LEU A 16 12.07 24.45 -8.15
C LEU A 16 11.23 23.19 -8.41
N CYS A 17 11.06 22.80 -9.67
CA CYS A 17 10.35 21.59 -10.04
C CYS A 17 11.06 20.32 -9.53
N LEU A 18 12.39 20.27 -9.68
CA LEU A 18 13.19 19.15 -9.18
C LEU A 18 13.13 19.05 -7.66
N GLU A 19 13.26 20.19 -6.96
CA GLU A 19 13.15 20.24 -5.51
C GLU A 19 11.77 19.78 -5.04
N ALA A 20 10.68 20.26 -5.65
CA ALA A 20 9.33 19.84 -5.31
C ALA A 20 9.11 18.34 -5.52
N TYR A 21 9.65 17.79 -6.61
CA TYR A 21 9.59 16.35 -6.89
C TYR A 21 10.33 15.52 -5.84
N GLU A 22 11.56 15.90 -5.50
CA GLU A 22 12.35 15.21 -4.48
C GLU A 22 11.70 15.30 -3.10
N ASN A 23 11.18 16.47 -2.73
CA ASN A 23 10.43 16.65 -1.49
C ASN A 23 9.18 15.75 -1.43
N SER A 24 8.43 15.66 -2.53
CA SER A 24 7.28 14.74 -2.64
C SER A 24 7.71 13.28 -2.49
N ARG A 25 8.82 12.88 -3.13
CA ARG A 25 9.37 11.53 -3.06
C ARG A 25 9.76 11.17 -1.63
N ILE A 26 10.49 12.05 -0.94
CA ILE A 26 10.91 11.87 0.46
C ILE A 26 9.68 11.78 1.38
N TYR A 27 8.68 12.64 1.17
CA TYR A 27 7.45 12.60 1.96
C TYR A 27 6.74 11.24 1.82
N LYS A 28 6.53 10.76 0.58
CA LYS A 28 5.90 9.47 0.32
C LYS A 28 6.66 8.31 0.96
N GLN A 29 8.00 8.34 0.89
CA GLN A 29 8.83 7.32 1.54
C GLN A 29 8.69 7.34 3.06
N LYS A 30 8.67 8.52 3.69
CA LYS A 30 8.48 8.67 5.14
C LYS A 30 7.11 8.16 5.58
N VAL A 31 6.05 8.54 4.88
CA VAL A 31 4.68 8.08 5.19
C VAL A 31 4.57 6.57 5.01
N LYS A 32 5.12 6.00 3.93
CA LYS A 32 5.13 4.55 3.73
C LYS A 32 5.87 3.83 4.87
N LYS A 33 7.07 4.31 5.24
CA LYS A 33 7.84 3.71 6.33
C LYS A 33 7.08 3.77 7.65
N PHE A 34 6.45 4.90 7.96
CA PHE A 34 5.61 5.04 9.15
C PHE A 34 4.42 4.08 9.10
N HIS A 35 3.70 4.01 7.98
CA HIS A 35 2.58 3.11 7.80
C HIS A 35 2.98 1.64 7.99
N ASP A 36 4.04 1.20 7.30
CA ASP A 36 4.54 -0.17 7.37
C ASP A 36 5.00 -0.54 8.80
N GLN A 37 5.53 0.42 9.57
CA GLN A 37 5.87 0.23 10.98
C GLN A 37 4.65 0.07 11.89
N GLN A 38 3.51 0.66 11.53
CA GLN A 38 2.25 0.56 12.29
C GLN A 38 1.45 -0.70 11.95
N ILE A 39 1.76 -1.38 10.84
CA ILE A 39 1.13 -2.67 10.51
C ILE A 39 1.60 -3.72 11.52
N LEU A 40 0.71 -4.07 12.45
CA LEU A 40 0.93 -5.17 13.36
C LEU A 40 0.95 -6.48 12.56
N ARG A 41 2.09 -7.17 12.58
CA ARG A 41 2.19 -8.52 12.04
C ARG A 41 1.37 -9.45 12.94
N LYS A 42 0.23 -9.90 12.43
CA LYS A 42 -0.60 -10.89 13.11
C LYS A 42 -0.15 -12.28 12.65
N GLU A 43 0.13 -13.15 13.62
CA GLU A 43 0.37 -14.56 13.33
C GLU A 43 -0.97 -15.26 13.08
N PHE A 44 -0.99 -16.08 12.04
CA PHE A 44 -2.13 -16.88 11.66
C PHE A 44 -1.86 -18.34 12.01
N TRP A 45 -2.92 -19.08 12.29
CA TRP A 45 -2.87 -20.51 12.54
C TRP A 45 -3.79 -21.23 11.55
N VAL A 46 -3.44 -22.46 11.19
CA VAL A 46 -4.36 -23.35 10.45
C VAL A 46 -5.61 -23.57 11.31
N ASP A 47 -6.77 -23.66 10.65
CA ASP A 47 -8.11 -23.74 11.23
C ASP A 47 -8.62 -22.46 11.94
N GLN A 48 -7.86 -21.37 11.89
CA GLN A 48 -8.32 -20.09 12.41
C GLN A 48 -9.40 -19.48 11.52
N LYS A 49 -10.49 -19.00 12.14
CA LYS A 49 -11.52 -18.22 11.45
C LYS A 49 -11.09 -16.75 11.29
N VAL A 50 -11.18 -16.25 10.06
CA VAL A 50 -10.81 -14.88 9.69
C VAL A 50 -11.86 -14.24 8.80
N LEU A 51 -11.85 -12.91 8.71
CA LEU A 51 -12.67 -12.15 7.78
C LEU A 51 -11.78 -11.59 6.67
N LEU A 52 -12.26 -11.62 5.43
CA LEU A 52 -11.53 -11.08 4.30
C LEU A 52 -11.80 -9.57 4.17
N PHE A 53 -10.76 -8.76 4.32
CA PHE A 53 -10.85 -7.33 4.05
C PHE A 53 -10.51 -7.03 2.59
N TYR A 54 -11.35 -6.24 1.91
CA TYR A 54 -11.02 -5.71 0.60
C TYR A 54 -11.65 -4.32 0.41
N LEU A 55 -10.96 -3.51 -0.40
CA LEU A 55 -11.41 -2.18 -0.78
C LEU A 55 -12.09 -2.27 -2.15
N ARG A 56 -13.40 -1.99 -2.21
CA ARG A 56 -14.14 -1.93 -3.47
C ARG A 56 -14.71 -0.53 -3.66
N ASN A 57 -14.25 0.18 -4.70
CA ASN A 57 -14.74 1.50 -5.11
C ASN A 57 -14.88 2.49 -3.94
N LEU A 58 -13.76 2.78 -3.27
CA LEU A 58 -13.66 3.69 -2.11
C LEU A 58 -14.46 3.25 -0.87
N ARG A 59 -14.98 2.01 -0.83
CA ARG A 59 -15.63 1.46 0.36
C ARG A 59 -14.78 0.34 0.95
N SER A 60 -14.50 0.44 2.24
CA SER A 60 -14.00 -0.66 3.04
C SER A 60 -15.11 -1.69 3.24
N ARG A 61 -14.82 -2.95 2.94
CA ARG A 61 -15.73 -4.08 3.19
C ARG A 61 -14.97 -5.22 3.86
N TRP A 62 -15.72 -5.96 4.65
CA TRP A 62 -15.30 -7.22 5.26
C TRP A 62 -16.29 -8.28 4.77
N ASP A 63 -15.78 -9.29 4.06
CA ASP A 63 -16.56 -10.47 3.68
C ASP A 63 -16.39 -11.57 4.73
N GLY A 64 -17.31 -12.52 4.68
CA GLY A 64 -17.70 -13.47 5.74
C GLY A 64 -16.58 -14.33 6.38
N PRO A 65 -16.95 -15.30 7.22
CA PRO A 65 -15.98 -16.13 7.93
C PRO A 65 -15.33 -17.12 6.96
N PHE A 66 -14.01 -17.04 6.87
CA PHE A 66 -13.16 -18.00 6.16
C PHE A 66 -12.31 -18.76 7.16
N VAL A 67 -11.95 -19.99 6.82
CA VAL A 67 -11.03 -20.82 7.59
C VAL A 67 -9.69 -20.88 6.87
N ILE A 68 -8.60 -20.69 7.61
CA ILE A 68 -7.25 -20.83 7.08
C ILE A 68 -6.91 -22.32 6.92
N THR A 69 -6.62 -22.76 5.70
CA THR A 69 -6.24 -24.17 5.43
C THR A 69 -4.73 -24.35 5.37
N ASN A 70 -4.00 -23.35 4.85
CA ASN A 70 -2.57 -23.44 4.68
C ASN A 70 -1.90 -22.06 4.82
N ILE A 71 -0.65 -22.05 5.29
CA ILE A 71 0.15 -20.83 5.48
C ILE A 71 1.50 -21.04 4.80
N PHE A 72 1.80 -20.20 3.81
CA PHE A 72 3.03 -20.29 3.05
C PHE A 72 4.15 -19.45 3.69
N PRO A 73 5.44 -19.78 3.46
CA PRO A 73 6.60 -19.09 4.06
C PRO A 73 6.68 -17.56 3.78
N TYR A 74 5.92 -17.05 2.81
CA TYR A 74 5.87 -15.64 2.43
C TYR A 74 4.64 -14.88 2.97
N GLY A 75 3.88 -15.49 3.90
CA GLY A 75 2.69 -14.87 4.50
C GLY A 75 1.45 -14.88 3.61
N VAL A 76 1.50 -15.60 2.48
CA VAL A 76 0.30 -15.96 1.73
C VAL A 76 -0.45 -17.01 2.55
N VAL A 77 -1.75 -16.84 2.67
CA VAL A 77 -2.63 -17.70 3.44
C VAL A 77 -3.70 -18.21 2.49
N GLU A 78 -3.91 -19.52 2.49
CA GLU A 78 -5.00 -20.16 1.74
C GLU A 78 -6.27 -20.14 2.59
N LEU A 79 -7.36 -19.63 2.02
CA LEU A 79 -8.64 -19.44 2.70
C LEU A 79 -9.70 -20.36 2.12
N LYS A 80 -10.48 -21.02 2.96
CA LYS A 80 -11.65 -21.80 2.56
C LYS A 80 -12.93 -21.17 3.07
N ASP A 81 -13.89 -20.98 2.19
CA ASP A 81 -15.26 -20.58 2.57
C ASP A 81 -16.03 -21.79 3.09
N GLU A 82 -16.63 -21.64 4.26
CA GLU A 82 -17.46 -22.67 4.89
C GLU A 82 -18.74 -22.97 4.09
N HIS A 83 -19.27 -21.99 3.34
CA HIS A 83 -20.56 -22.10 2.68
C HIS A 83 -20.49 -22.71 1.28
N SER A 84 -19.46 -22.32 0.52
CA SER A 84 -19.31 -22.70 -0.89
C SER A 84 -18.27 -23.80 -1.10
N ASN A 85 -17.56 -24.23 -0.06
CA ASN A 85 -16.41 -25.15 -0.12
C ASN A 85 -15.29 -24.69 -1.08
N SER A 86 -15.33 -23.45 -1.57
CA SER A 86 -14.30 -22.90 -2.46
C SER A 86 -13.10 -22.41 -1.66
N THR A 87 -11.92 -22.58 -2.26
CA THR A 87 -10.63 -22.17 -1.69
C THR A 87 -10.09 -20.97 -2.49
N PHE A 88 -9.45 -20.02 -1.79
CA PHE A 88 -8.94 -18.75 -2.32
C PHE A 88 -7.49 -18.50 -1.88
#